data_AF-A0A538AHA4-F1
#
_entry.id   AF-A0A538AHA4-F1
#
_cell.length_a   1.000
_cell.length_b   1.000
_cell.length_c   1.000
_cell.angle_alpha   90.00
_cell.angle_beta   90.00
_cell.angle_gamma   90.00
#
_symmetry.space_group_name_H-M   'P 1'
#
loop_
_entity.id
_entity.type
_entity.pdbx_description
1 polymer ?
#
loop_
_entity_poly.entity_id
_entity_poly.type
_entity_poly.pdbx_seq_one_letter_code
_entity_poly.pdbx_strand_id
1 'polypeptide(L)'
;MKKICWEESFHILHGRDVVLTMMNGTDEQRELVQEAVTRWWGPLMQFHGNPIPKDEDPMYLWRIKSQGNVEARQQFLDGYVPQIWELGLTVPDPKLRKKDDGIWEFSEPDWDELKHVVTGHGPKTEERLGLRRTTRSETEWVRRAVLAEAA
;
A
#
# COMPACT_ATOMS: atom_id res chain seq x y z
N MET A 1 -0.62 17.22 4.30
CA MET A 1 0.24 16.03 4.32
C MET A 1 1.72 16.28 4.68
N LYS A 2 2.28 17.50 4.62
CA LYS A 2 3.73 17.74 4.82
C LYS A 2 4.35 17.10 6.08
N LYS A 3 3.69 17.22 7.24
CA LYS A 3 4.16 16.62 8.50
C LYS A 3 4.23 15.08 8.42
N ILE A 4 3.09 14.46 8.09
CA ILE A 4 2.96 13.00 7.99
C ILE A 4 3.96 12.44 6.97
N CYS A 5 4.07 13.04 5.77
CA CYS A 5 5.00 12.54 4.76
C CYS A 5 6.47 12.60 5.21
N TRP A 6 6.84 13.60 6.01
CA TRP A 6 8.19 13.70 6.56
C TRP A 6 8.45 12.61 7.61
N GLU A 7 7.52 12.40 8.53
CA GLU A 7 7.61 11.35 9.55
C GLU A 7 7.61 9.94 8.91
N GLU A 8 6.71 9.67 7.96
CA GLU A 8 6.60 8.38 7.28
C GLU A 8 7.81 8.06 6.40
N SER A 9 8.52 9.07 5.89
CA SER A 9 9.72 8.85 5.07
C SER A 9 10.81 8.07 5.84
N PHE A 10 10.91 8.31 7.15
CA PHE A 10 11.83 7.58 8.03
C PHE A 10 11.42 6.11 8.13
N HIS A 11 10.13 5.83 8.32
CA HIS A 11 9.63 4.45 8.42
C HIS A 11 9.80 3.67 7.11
N ILE A 12 9.64 4.33 5.96
CA ILE A 12 9.91 3.73 4.65
C ILE A 12 11.40 3.35 4.52
N LEU A 13 12.31 4.24 4.93
CA LEU A 13 13.75 3.96 4.90
C LEU A 13 14.12 2.81 5.84
N HIS A 14 13.52 2.75 7.03
CA HIS A 14 13.72 1.62 7.94
C HIS A 14 13.21 0.31 7.34
N GLY A 15 12.02 0.30 6.71
CA GLY A 15 11.51 -0.87 6.00
C GLY A 15 12.45 -1.34 4.89
N ARG A 16 13.07 -0.41 4.15
CA ARG A 16 14.10 -0.72 3.15
C ARG A 16 15.33 -1.37 3.79
N ASP A 17 15.81 -0.85 4.91
CA ASP A 17 16.98 -1.41 5.61
C ASP A 17 16.73 -2.85 6.09
N VAL A 18 15.52 -3.13 6.58
CA VAL A 18 15.08 -4.49 6.95
C VAL A 18 15.10 -5.43 5.74
N VAL A 19 14.59 -4.98 4.59
CA VAL A 19 14.63 -5.77 3.35
C VAL A 19 16.07 -6.00 2.89
N LEU A 20 16.91 -4.97 2.89
CA LEU A 20 18.33 -5.10 2.52
C LEU A 20 19.08 -6.06 3.43
N THR A 21 18.80 -6.03 4.73
CA THR A 21 19.39 -6.97 5.70
C THR A 21 19.02 -8.42 5.34
N MET A 22 17.76 -8.70 5.03
CA MET A 22 17.32 -10.04 4.62
C MET A 22 17.88 -10.44 3.26
N MET A 23 17.97 -9.52 2.30
CA MET A 23 18.50 -9.80 0.97
C MET A 23 20.01 -10.07 0.94
N ASN A 24 20.75 -9.60 1.95
CA ASN A 24 22.17 -9.92 2.20
C ASN A 24 22.34 -11.08 3.21
N GLY A 25 21.26 -11.76 3.55
CA GLY A 25 21.20 -12.84 4.53
C GLY A 25 21.32 -14.23 3.90
N THR A 26 20.68 -15.21 4.55
CA THR A 26 20.61 -16.60 4.07
C THR A 26 19.63 -16.75 2.90
N ASP A 27 19.71 -17.88 2.19
CA ASP A 27 18.78 -18.17 1.10
C ASP A 27 17.32 -18.19 1.59
N GLU A 28 17.05 -18.72 2.79
CA GLU A 28 15.72 -18.69 3.39
C GLU A 28 15.22 -17.26 3.63
N GLN A 29 16.11 -16.33 4.02
CA GLN A 29 15.74 -14.92 4.20
C GLN A 29 15.41 -14.25 2.87
N ARG A 30 16.16 -14.57 1.80
CA ARG A 30 15.89 -14.08 0.44
C ARG A 30 14.56 -14.62 -0.07
N GLU A 31 14.26 -15.89 0.18
CA GLU A 31 12.98 -16.53 -0.17
C GLU A 31 11.80 -15.89 0.56
N LEU A 32 11.95 -15.54 1.84
CA LEU A 32 10.92 -14.82 2.59
C LEU A 32 10.62 -13.45 2.00
N VAL A 33 11.64 -12.72 1.53
CA VAL A 33 11.43 -11.44 0.85
C VAL A 33 10.70 -11.65 -0.49
N GLN A 34 11.10 -12.67 -1.25
CA GLN A 34 10.42 -12.99 -2.51
C GLN A 34 8.96 -13.40 -2.30
N GLU A 35 8.65 -14.20 -1.28
CA GLU A 35 7.27 -14.53 -0.89
C GLU A 35 6.48 -13.26 -0.59
N ALA A 36 7.06 -12.35 0.19
CA ALA A 36 6.40 -11.11 0.57
C ALA A 36 6.11 -10.23 -0.64
N VAL A 37 7.05 -10.08 -1.58
CA VAL A 37 6.83 -9.37 -2.84
C VAL A 37 5.69 -10.04 -3.63
N THR A 38 5.73 -11.37 -3.75
CA THR A 38 4.72 -12.13 -4.50
C THR A 38 3.31 -11.92 -3.93
N ARG A 39 3.16 -12.02 -2.61
CA ARG A 39 1.88 -11.89 -1.93
C ARG A 39 1.34 -10.46 -1.89
N TRP A 40 2.22 -9.45 -1.77
CA TRP A 40 1.80 -8.05 -1.65
C TRP A 40 1.63 -7.33 -2.98
N TRP A 41 2.13 -7.86 -4.10
CA TRP A 41 2.08 -7.18 -5.39
C TRP A 41 0.65 -6.79 -5.82
N GLY A 42 -0.30 -7.72 -5.78
CA GLY A 42 -1.70 -7.45 -6.15
C GLY A 42 -2.31 -6.28 -5.37
N PRO A 43 -2.31 -6.33 -4.02
CA PRO A 43 -2.77 -5.22 -3.18
C PRO A 43 -2.03 -3.89 -3.44
N LEU A 44 -0.72 -3.90 -3.70
CA LEU A 44 0.05 -2.69 -4.04
C LEU A 44 -0.43 -2.07 -5.36
N MET A 45 -0.77 -2.89 -6.34
CA MET A 45 -1.30 -2.42 -7.62
C MET A 45 -2.73 -1.85 -7.50
N GLN A 46 -3.53 -2.36 -6.58
CA GLN A 46 -4.87 -1.86 -6.24
C GLN A 46 -4.85 -0.57 -5.41
N PHE A 47 -3.79 -0.31 -4.63
CA PHE A 47 -3.71 0.75 -3.61
C PHE A 47 -4.08 2.15 -4.11
N HIS A 48 -3.72 2.49 -5.35
CA HIS A 48 -3.96 3.81 -5.94
C HIS A 48 -5.40 4.00 -6.44
N GLY A 49 -6.25 2.97 -6.36
CA GLY A 49 -7.64 2.98 -6.81
C GLY A 49 -7.82 2.69 -8.31
N ASN A 50 -9.07 2.51 -8.71
CA ASN A 50 -9.47 2.26 -10.10
C ASN A 50 -9.07 3.42 -11.02
N PRO A 51 -8.87 3.19 -12.33
CA PRO A 51 -8.64 4.26 -13.29
C PRO A 51 -9.90 5.16 -13.38
N ILE A 52 -9.71 6.46 -13.24
CA ILE A 52 -10.75 7.49 -13.44
C ILE A 52 -10.13 8.57 -14.34
N PRO A 53 -10.76 8.93 -15.48
CA PRO A 53 -10.32 10.05 -16.31
C PRO A 53 -10.24 11.36 -15.51
N LYS A 54 -9.20 12.17 -15.73
CA LYS A 54 -8.94 13.39 -14.94
C LYS A 54 -10.05 14.44 -15.07
N ASP A 55 -10.68 14.50 -16.23
CA ASP A 55 -11.82 15.36 -16.57
C ASP A 55 -13.14 14.87 -15.96
N GLU A 56 -13.19 13.61 -15.51
CA GLU A 56 -14.34 13.01 -14.85
C GLU A 56 -14.18 12.88 -13.32
N ASP A 57 -12.96 13.03 -12.77
CA ASP A 57 -12.69 12.91 -11.32
C ASP A 57 -12.91 14.27 -10.59
N PRO A 58 -14.00 14.45 -9.81
CA PRO A 58 -14.23 15.68 -9.08
C PRO A 58 -13.13 15.98 -8.05
N MET A 59 -12.47 14.95 -7.52
CA MET A 59 -11.38 15.14 -6.55
C MET A 59 -10.15 15.76 -7.22
N TYR A 60 -9.91 15.45 -8.49
CA TYR A 60 -8.87 16.08 -9.28
C TYR A 60 -9.28 17.51 -9.68
N LEU A 61 -10.51 17.69 -10.19
CA LEU A 61 -11.03 19.00 -10.59
C LEU A 61 -11.05 20.01 -9.43
N TRP A 62 -11.45 19.57 -8.23
CA TRP A 62 -11.45 20.39 -7.01
C TRP A 62 -10.09 20.45 -6.31
N ARG A 63 -9.04 19.85 -6.89
CA ARG A 63 -7.66 19.87 -6.37
C ARG A 63 -7.52 19.27 -4.96
N ILE A 64 -8.39 18.33 -4.61
CA ILE A 64 -8.23 17.48 -3.41
C ILE A 64 -7.12 16.45 -3.68
N LYS A 65 -7.08 15.89 -4.89
CA LYS A 65 -5.95 15.13 -5.42
C LYS A 65 -5.08 16.02 -6.31
N SER A 66 -3.77 15.89 -6.20
CA SER A 66 -2.81 16.58 -7.07
C SER A 66 -2.51 15.83 -8.36
N GLN A 67 -2.78 14.53 -8.41
CA GLN A 67 -2.50 13.65 -9.54
C GLN A 67 -3.57 12.57 -9.69
N GLY A 68 -3.68 11.99 -10.89
CA GLY A 68 -4.63 10.91 -11.17
C GLY A 68 -4.19 9.58 -10.56
N ASN A 69 -5.14 8.66 -10.37
CA ASN A 69 -4.88 7.34 -9.78
C ASN A 69 -3.83 6.54 -10.60
N VAL A 70 -3.94 6.56 -11.94
CA VAL A 70 -2.98 5.88 -12.83
C VAL A 70 -1.60 6.53 -12.79
N GLU A 71 -1.55 7.86 -12.73
CA GLU A 71 -0.29 8.62 -12.63
C GLU A 71 0.45 8.30 -11.33
N ALA A 72 -0.26 8.21 -10.20
CA ALA A 72 0.32 7.80 -8.93
C ALA A 72 0.89 6.36 -8.99
N ARG A 73 0.19 5.44 -9.65
CA ARG A 73 0.69 4.07 -9.85
C ARG A 73 1.94 4.03 -10.72
N GLN A 74 1.99 4.79 -11.81
CA GLN A 74 3.18 4.89 -12.66
C GLN A 74 4.39 5.39 -11.86
N GLN A 75 4.20 6.42 -11.04
CA GLN A 75 5.25 6.94 -10.16
C GLN A 75 5.74 5.90 -9.13
N PHE A 76 4.81 5.10 -8.57
CA PHE A 76 5.17 3.98 -7.70
C PHE A 76 6.03 2.93 -8.43
N LEU A 77 5.64 2.54 -9.65
CA LEU A 77 6.39 1.58 -10.46
C LEU A 77 7.79 2.10 -10.82
N ASP A 78 7.90 3.37 -11.23
CA ASP A 78 9.18 4.03 -11.50
C ASP A 78 10.10 4.01 -10.29
N GLY A 79 9.56 4.23 -9.10
CA GLY A 79 10.33 4.21 -7.87
C GLY A 79 10.82 2.82 -7.49
N TYR A 80 9.93 1.81 -7.51
CA TYR A 80 10.19 0.53 -6.84
C TYR A 80 10.56 -0.63 -7.74
N VAL A 81 10.07 -0.70 -8.99
CA VAL A 81 10.39 -1.83 -9.88
C VAL A 81 11.89 -1.96 -10.14
N PRO A 82 12.63 -0.88 -10.46
CA PRO A 82 14.09 -0.97 -10.63
C PRO A 82 14.80 -1.47 -9.37
N GLN A 83 14.37 -1.02 -8.19
CA GLN A 83 14.97 -1.43 -6.91
C GLN A 83 14.70 -2.92 -6.62
N ILE A 84 13.50 -3.42 -6.91
CA ILE A 84 13.17 -4.85 -6.76
C ILE A 84 14.09 -5.70 -7.64
N TRP A 85 14.26 -5.31 -8.91
CA TRP A 85 15.13 -6.02 -9.85
C TRP A 85 16.61 -5.93 -9.48
N GLU A 86 17.07 -4.78 -8.97
CA GLU A 86 18.45 -4.60 -8.48
C GLU A 86 18.78 -5.56 -7.32
N LEU A 87 17.79 -5.90 -6.49
CA LEU A 87 17.92 -6.90 -5.43
C LEU A 87 17.90 -8.35 -5.93
N GLY A 88 17.72 -8.57 -7.23
CA GLY A 88 17.59 -9.90 -7.82
C GLY A 88 16.26 -10.58 -7.49
N LEU A 89 15.24 -9.81 -7.11
CA LEU A 89 13.88 -10.29 -6.89
C LEU A 89 13.08 -10.25 -8.20
N THR A 90 12.05 -11.09 -8.26
CA THR A 90 11.10 -11.13 -9.36
C THR A 90 9.77 -10.49 -8.95
N VAL A 91 9.09 -9.87 -9.91
CA VAL A 91 7.76 -9.31 -9.72
C VAL A 91 6.74 -10.28 -10.34
N PRO A 92 5.66 -10.67 -9.63
CA PRO A 92 4.69 -11.65 -10.13
C PRO A 92 3.71 -11.03 -11.14
N ASP A 93 4.22 -10.37 -12.17
CA ASP A 93 3.42 -9.74 -13.22
C ASP A 93 4.04 -9.98 -14.61
N PRO A 94 3.48 -10.90 -15.41
CA PRO A 94 4.04 -11.27 -16.71
C PRO A 94 3.93 -10.15 -17.76
N LYS A 95 3.06 -9.16 -17.54
CA LYS A 95 2.91 -8.00 -18.45
C LYS A 95 3.79 -6.82 -18.04
N LEU A 96 4.45 -6.90 -16.88
CA LEU A 96 5.21 -5.77 -16.35
C LEU A 96 6.44 -5.46 -17.21
N ARG A 97 6.40 -4.31 -17.88
CA ARG A 97 7.55 -3.79 -18.64
C ARG A 97 7.44 -2.28 -18.81
N LYS A 98 8.58 -1.58 -18.89
CA LYS A 98 8.62 -0.17 -19.26
C LYS A 98 8.69 -0.06 -20.78
N LYS A 99 7.75 0.64 -21.40
CA LYS A 99 7.75 0.92 -22.84
C LYS A 99 8.79 2.00 -23.17
N ASP A 100 9.11 2.14 -24.46
CA ASP A 100 10.07 3.14 -24.97
C ASP A 100 9.64 4.60 -24.67
N ASP A 101 8.33 4.84 -24.54
CA ASP A 101 7.76 6.14 -24.16
C ASP A 101 7.86 6.44 -22.65
N GLY A 102 8.45 5.53 -21.87
CA GLY A 102 8.64 5.65 -20.42
C GLY A 102 7.44 5.24 -19.59
N ILE A 103 6.35 4.74 -20.20
CA ILE A 103 5.16 4.29 -19.47
C ILE A 103 5.26 2.80 -19.16
N TRP A 104 4.96 2.42 -17.92
CA TRP A 104 4.85 1.02 -17.53
C TRP A 104 3.56 0.39 -18.06
N GLU A 105 3.71 -0.73 -18.74
CA GLU A 105 2.65 -1.72 -18.94
C GLU A 105 2.69 -2.72 -17.79
N PHE A 106 1.52 -3.15 -17.31
CA PHE A 106 1.36 -4.07 -16.18
C PHE A 106 0.01 -4.80 -16.31
N SER A 107 -0.17 -5.88 -15.55
CA SER A 107 -1.43 -6.62 -15.55
C SER A 107 -2.54 -5.84 -14.85
N GLU A 108 -3.73 -5.83 -15.46
CA GLU A 108 -4.89 -5.13 -14.90
C GLU A 108 -5.18 -5.66 -13.48
N PRO A 109 -5.23 -4.79 -12.45
CA PRO A 109 -5.57 -5.22 -11.10
C PRO A 109 -6.97 -5.82 -11.03
N ASP A 110 -7.16 -6.81 -10.15
CA ASP A 110 -8.49 -7.35 -9.88
C ASP A 110 -9.31 -6.33 -9.07
N TRP A 111 -10.19 -5.60 -9.75
CA TRP A 111 -11.04 -4.59 -9.14
C TRP A 111 -12.23 -5.18 -8.37
N ASP A 112 -12.66 -6.39 -8.71
CA ASP A 112 -13.72 -7.09 -7.98
C ASP A 112 -13.19 -7.60 -6.64
N GLU A 113 -11.96 -8.10 -6.60
CA GLU A 113 -11.24 -8.39 -5.36
C GLU A 113 -11.12 -7.12 -4.50
N LEU A 114 -10.66 -6.01 -5.08
CA LEU A 114 -10.56 -4.74 -4.35
C LEU A 114 -11.91 -4.36 -3.75
N LYS A 115 -12.99 -4.41 -4.54
CA LYS A 115 -14.35 -4.11 -4.09
C LYS A 115 -14.79 -5.05 -2.95
N HIS A 116 -14.51 -6.34 -3.05
CA HIS A 116 -14.79 -7.31 -2.01
C HIS A 116 -14.07 -6.96 -0.70
N VAL A 117 -12.78 -6.61 -0.78
CA VAL A 117 -11.97 -6.22 0.36
C VAL A 117 -12.47 -4.92 1.01
N VAL A 118 -12.68 -3.85 0.24
CA VAL A 118 -13.09 -2.53 0.79
C VAL A 118 -14.52 -2.52 1.33
N THR A 119 -15.38 -3.41 0.85
CA THR A 119 -16.74 -3.60 1.39
C THR A 119 -16.77 -4.48 2.64
N GLY A 120 -15.60 -4.91 3.11
CA GLY A 120 -15.44 -5.52 4.42
C GLY A 120 -15.30 -7.04 4.43
N HIS A 121 -15.02 -7.65 3.27
CA HIS A 121 -14.92 -9.11 3.13
C HIS A 121 -13.49 -9.58 2.85
N GLY A 122 -12.50 -8.72 3.11
CA GLY A 122 -11.09 -9.09 3.00
C GLY A 122 -10.63 -10.11 4.05
N PRO A 123 -9.47 -10.76 3.82
CA PRO A 123 -9.00 -11.91 4.60
C PRO A 123 -8.77 -11.62 6.10
N LYS A 124 -8.58 -10.33 6.45
CA LYS A 124 -8.35 -9.89 7.82
C LYS A 124 -9.39 -8.89 8.32
N THR A 125 -10.46 -8.63 7.56
CA THR A 125 -11.39 -7.55 7.92
C THR A 125 -12.06 -7.81 9.26
N GLU A 126 -12.60 -9.01 9.48
CA GLU A 126 -13.29 -9.32 10.73
C GLU A 126 -12.37 -9.18 11.94
N GLU A 127 -11.14 -9.70 11.84
CA GLU A 127 -10.12 -9.60 12.88
C GLU A 127 -9.76 -8.13 13.18
N ARG A 128 -9.54 -7.31 12.15
CA ARG A 128 -9.19 -5.88 12.30
C ARG A 128 -10.32 -5.07 12.94
N LEU A 129 -11.56 -5.27 12.49
CA LEU A 129 -12.74 -4.59 13.06
C LEU A 129 -13.04 -5.12 14.47
N GLY A 130 -12.89 -6.42 14.69
CA GLY A 130 -13.02 -7.07 15.99
C GLY A 130 -12.08 -6.46 17.01
N LEU A 131 -10.78 -6.35 16.69
CA LEU A 131 -9.80 -5.70 17.55
C LEU A 131 -10.22 -4.27 17.92
N ARG A 132 -10.67 -3.46 16.94
CA ARG A 132 -11.13 -2.08 17.22
C ARG A 132 -12.37 -2.04 18.12
N ARG A 133 -13.34 -2.93 17.91
CA ARG A 133 -14.54 -3.05 18.75
C ARG A 133 -14.17 -3.44 20.18
N THR A 134 -13.36 -4.49 20.34
CA THR A 134 -12.91 -4.99 21.63
C THR A 134 -12.10 -3.94 22.38
N THR A 135 -11.06 -3.36 21.76
CA THR A 135 -10.26 -2.30 22.39
C THR A 135 -11.12 -1.12 22.81
N ARG A 136 -12.08 -0.69 21.98
CA ARG A 136 -12.98 0.40 22.34
C ARG A 136 -13.87 0.02 23.52
N SER A 137 -14.43 -1.19 23.54
CA SER A 137 -15.27 -1.68 24.63
C SER A 137 -14.50 -1.74 25.95
N GLU A 138 -13.35 -2.42 25.95
CA GLU A 138 -12.56 -2.66 27.16
C GLU A 138 -11.98 -1.37 27.76
N THR A 139 -11.66 -0.38 26.93
CA THR A 139 -11.16 0.93 27.38
C THR A 139 -12.27 1.95 27.64
N GLU A 140 -13.54 1.55 27.65
CA GLU A 140 -14.65 2.47 27.88
C GLU A 140 -14.59 3.15 29.24
N TRP A 141 -14.25 2.40 30.29
CA TRP A 141 -14.14 2.95 31.65
C TRP A 141 -13.06 4.04 31.73
N VAL A 142 -11.94 3.89 31.01
CA VAL A 142 -10.86 4.89 30.95
C VAL A 142 -11.38 6.18 30.34
N ARG A 143 -12.07 6.08 29.19
CA ARG A 143 -12.67 7.27 28.54
C ARG A 143 -13.69 7.94 29.45
N ARG A 144 -14.51 7.16 30.15
CA ARG A 144 -15.48 7.69 31.12
C ARG A 144 -14.78 8.41 32.27
N ALA A 145 -13.72 7.84 32.85
CA ALA A 145 -12.98 8.45 33.95
C ALA A 145 -12.31 9.78 33.52
N VAL A 146 -11.57 9.77 32.42
CA VAL A 146 -10.84 10.96 31.93
C VAL A 146 -11.81 12.08 31.51
N LEU A 147 -12.94 11.74 30.88
CA LEU A 147 -13.92 12.75 30.46
C LEU A 147 -14.77 13.28 31.62
N ALA A 148 -15.02 12.47 32.65
CA ALA A 148 -15.73 12.92 33.85
C ALA A 148 -14.89 13.88 34.70
N GLU A 149 -13.57 13.71 34.74
CA GLU A 149 -12.66 14.61 35.44
C GLU A 149 -12.41 15.93 34.68
N ALA A 150 -12.67 15.95 33.37
CA ALA A 150 -12.54 17.13 32.51
C ALA A 150 -13.81 18.00 32.43
N ALA A 151 -14.93 17.56 33.02
CA ALA A 151 -16.23 18.24 33.05
C ALA A 151 -16.49 18.91 34.40
#